data_AF-A0A258ERD6-F1
#
_entry.id   AF-A0A258ERD6-F1
#
_cell.length_a   1.000
_cell.length_b   1.000
_cell.length_c   1.000
_cell.angle_alpha   90.00
_cell.angle_beta   90.00
_cell.angle_gamma   90.00
#
_symmetry.space_group_name_H-M   'P 1'
#
loop_
_entity.id
_entity.type
_entity.pdbx_description
1 polymer ?
#
loop_
_entity_poly.entity_id
_entity_poly.type
_entity_poly.pdbx_seq_one_letter_code
_entity_poly.pdbx_strand_id
1 'polypeptide(L)'
;MTQSVFAAALMDPNADLPPGLVGPDGLPAPKRFAVYRNTVAASLTRVLEAGFPTVRKLVGEAFFGAMAVAFLRAHPPRVPQLMQYGADLPGFLASFPPVAHLGYLPDVARLDQAMRESYHAADSTPLSAVELQRLLSQDIAALRFTLAPALRLIRSPWPLMAIWAANHANGPTPVAG
;
A
#
# COMPACT_ATOMS: atom_id res chain seq x y z
N MET A 1 -14.32 -7.76 26.34
CA MET A 1 -13.02 -7.61 25.65
C MET A 1 -13.19 -6.54 24.58
N THR A 2 -12.36 -5.49 24.56
CA THR A 2 -12.41 -4.50 23.47
C THR A 2 -11.70 -5.05 22.23
N GLN A 3 -12.20 -4.71 21.04
CA GLN A 3 -11.65 -5.17 19.77
C GLN A 3 -10.16 -4.79 19.59
N SER A 4 -9.70 -3.71 20.22
CA SER A 4 -8.32 -3.23 20.16
C SER A 4 -7.32 -4.12 20.91
N VAL A 5 -7.67 -4.64 22.10
CA VAL A 5 -6.78 -5.52 22.89
C VAL A 5 -6.58 -6.86 22.18
N PHE A 6 -7.66 -7.39 21.58
CA PHE A 6 -7.60 -8.60 20.77
C PHE A 6 -6.77 -8.42 19.49
N ALA A 7 -6.94 -7.29 18.80
CA ALA A 7 -6.18 -6.97 17.59
C ALA A 7 -4.69 -6.76 17.87
N ALA A 8 -4.33 -6.08 18.96
CA ALA A 8 -2.94 -5.90 19.38
C ALA A 8 -2.26 -7.24 19.71
N ALA A 9 -2.94 -8.09 20.48
CA ALA A 9 -2.45 -9.42 20.79
C ALA A 9 -2.34 -10.30 19.53
N LEU A 10 -3.07 -10.03 18.46
CA LEU A 10 -2.95 -10.79 17.21
C LEU A 10 -1.65 -10.52 16.45
N MET A 11 -1.07 -9.34 16.63
CA MET A 11 0.10 -8.88 15.87
C MET A 11 1.42 -9.05 16.63
N ASP A 12 1.36 -9.28 17.94
CA ASP A 12 2.53 -9.60 18.77
C ASP A 12 2.65 -11.12 18.97
N PRO A 13 3.67 -11.78 18.40
CA PRO A 13 3.89 -13.21 18.57
C PRO A 13 4.22 -13.60 20.02
N ASN A 14 4.70 -12.65 20.84
CA ASN A 14 5.04 -12.85 22.24
C ASN A 14 3.95 -12.40 23.22
N ALA A 15 2.87 -11.77 22.74
CA ALA A 15 1.78 -11.37 23.63
C ALA A 15 1.07 -12.60 24.19
N ASP A 16 0.75 -12.53 25.48
CA ASP A 16 -0.11 -13.51 26.15
C ASP A 16 -1.49 -13.58 25.49
N LEU A 17 -2.19 -14.70 25.72
CA LEU A 17 -3.57 -14.81 25.30
C LEU A 17 -4.41 -13.70 25.94
N PRO A 18 -5.24 -12.98 25.14
CA PRO A 18 -6.19 -12.03 25.71
C PRO A 18 -7.04 -12.73 26.78
N PRO A 19 -7.15 -12.16 27.99
CA PRO A 19 -7.96 -12.76 29.04
C PRO A 19 -9.42 -12.87 28.57
N GLY A 20 -9.99 -14.07 28.69
CA GLY A 20 -11.34 -14.40 28.24
C GLY A 20 -11.45 -15.01 26.82
N LEU A 21 -10.33 -15.24 26.12
CA LEU A 21 -10.35 -15.99 24.86
C LEU A 21 -10.51 -17.49 25.10
N VAL A 22 -11.75 -17.96 25.10
CA VAL A 22 -12.12 -19.36 25.27
C VAL A 22 -12.59 -19.97 23.96
N GLY A 23 -12.27 -21.25 23.74
CA GLY A 23 -12.81 -22.05 22.65
C GLY A 23 -14.30 -22.36 22.85
N PRO A 24 -14.94 -23.05 21.88
CA PRO A 24 -16.33 -23.52 22.00
C PRO A 24 -16.58 -24.44 23.21
N ASP A 25 -15.51 -24.97 23.76
CA ASP A 25 -15.43 -25.82 24.96
C ASP A 25 -15.26 -25.01 26.26
N GLY A 26 -15.21 -23.67 26.20
CA GLY A 26 -15.04 -22.80 27.38
C GLY A 26 -13.61 -22.77 27.93
N LEU A 27 -12.65 -23.41 27.25
CA LEU A 27 -11.26 -23.50 27.68
C LEU A 27 -10.36 -22.51 26.93
N PRO A 28 -9.27 -21.99 27.53
CA PRO A 28 -8.29 -21.19 26.82
C PRO A 28 -7.80 -21.91 25.56
N ALA A 29 -7.82 -21.23 24.41
CA ALA A 29 -7.54 -21.84 23.11
C ALA A 29 -6.25 -21.30 22.45
N PRO A 30 -5.06 -21.49 23.07
CA PRO A 30 -3.77 -20.96 22.58
C PRO A 30 -3.48 -21.37 21.13
N LYS A 31 -3.77 -22.63 20.78
CA LYS A 31 -3.54 -23.16 19.42
C LYS A 31 -4.43 -22.47 18.38
N ARG A 32 -5.70 -22.21 18.70
CA ARG A 32 -6.64 -21.53 17.76
C ARG A 32 -6.26 -20.07 17.57
N PHE A 33 -5.81 -19.41 18.64
CA PHE A 33 -5.34 -18.04 18.57
C PHE A 33 -4.06 -17.92 17.74
N ALA A 34 -3.10 -18.83 17.90
CA ALA A 34 -1.90 -18.88 17.06
C ALA A 34 -2.22 -19.11 15.56
N VAL A 35 -3.20 -19.98 15.26
CA VAL A 35 -3.69 -20.17 13.88
C VAL A 35 -4.28 -18.85 13.34
N TYR A 36 -5.13 -18.19 14.12
CA TYR A 36 -5.74 -16.91 13.73
C TYR A 36 -4.68 -15.80 13.51
N ARG A 37 -3.64 -15.74 14.37
CA ARG A 37 -2.47 -14.85 14.19
C ARG A 37 -1.79 -15.09 12.83
N ASN A 38 -1.48 -16.36 12.54
CA ASN A 38 -0.81 -16.75 11.30
C ASN A 38 -1.67 -16.43 10.07
N THR A 39 -2.98 -16.65 10.14
CA THR A 39 -3.90 -16.32 9.05
C THR A 39 -3.94 -14.82 8.78
N VAL A 40 -3.99 -13.98 9.83
CA VAL A 40 -4.00 -12.53 9.65
C VAL A 40 -2.68 -12.01 9.10
N ALA A 41 -1.54 -12.46 9.64
CA ALA A 41 -0.23 -12.09 9.11
C ALA A 41 -0.09 -12.48 7.64
N ALA A 42 -0.47 -13.71 7.27
CA ALA A 42 -0.44 -14.16 5.88
C ALA A 42 -1.38 -13.33 4.98
N SER A 43 -2.57 -12.98 5.46
CA SER A 43 -3.51 -12.13 4.72
C SER A 43 -2.95 -10.73 4.48
N LEU A 44 -2.36 -10.11 5.50
CA LEU A 44 -1.76 -8.78 5.41
C LEU A 44 -0.54 -8.76 4.48
N THR A 45 0.30 -9.80 4.53
CA THR A 45 1.39 -9.97 3.57
C THR A 45 0.87 -10.04 2.14
N ARG A 46 -0.19 -10.82 1.86
CA ARG A 46 -0.80 -10.88 0.52
C ARG A 46 -1.37 -9.53 0.07
N VAL A 47 -1.93 -8.74 1.00
CA VAL A 47 -2.40 -7.38 0.70
C VAL A 47 -1.24 -6.50 0.27
N LEU A 48 -0.10 -6.56 0.96
CA LEU A 48 1.11 -5.82 0.56
C LEU A 48 1.65 -6.32 -0.78
N GLU A 49 1.67 -7.62 -1.01
CA GLU A 49 2.12 -8.20 -2.29
C GLU A 49 1.29 -7.70 -3.47
N ALA A 50 -0.04 -7.61 -3.31
CA ALA A 50 -0.94 -7.09 -4.32
C ALA A 50 -0.83 -5.55 -4.46
N GLY A 51 -0.56 -4.84 -3.36
CA GLY A 51 -0.48 -3.38 -3.33
C GLY A 51 0.85 -2.80 -3.80
N PHE A 52 1.93 -3.60 -3.82
CA PHE A 52 3.29 -3.16 -4.14
C PHE A 52 4.01 -4.10 -5.13
N PRO A 53 3.43 -4.36 -6.31
CA PRO A 53 3.97 -5.33 -7.27
C PRO A 53 5.36 -4.93 -7.81
N THR A 54 5.63 -3.64 -8.01
CA THR A 54 6.95 -3.18 -8.49
C THR A 54 8.01 -3.39 -7.43
N VAL A 55 7.71 -3.02 -6.18
CA VAL A 55 8.61 -3.25 -5.04
C VAL A 55 8.91 -4.74 -4.90
N ARG A 56 7.88 -5.60 -4.94
CA ARG A 56 8.02 -7.06 -4.87
C ARG A 56 8.95 -7.59 -5.97
N LYS A 57 8.79 -7.11 -7.20
CA LYS A 57 9.63 -7.56 -8.32
C LYS A 57 11.09 -7.11 -8.17
N LEU A 58 11.32 -5.88 -7.70
CA LEU A 58 12.67 -5.32 -7.52
C LEU A 58 13.48 -6.02 -6.41
N VAL A 59 12.84 -6.33 -5.28
CA VAL A 59 13.52 -6.95 -4.14
C VAL A 59 13.48 -8.48 -4.15
N GLY A 60 12.59 -9.06 -4.96
CA GLY A 60 12.34 -10.50 -5.03
C GLY A 60 11.34 -10.99 -3.98
N GLU A 61 10.65 -12.08 -4.29
CA GLU A 61 9.52 -12.58 -3.49
C GLU A 61 9.90 -12.96 -2.05
N ALA A 62 11.00 -13.69 -1.89
CA ALA A 62 11.46 -14.15 -0.58
C ALA A 62 11.82 -12.98 0.34
N PHE A 63 12.55 -11.99 -0.19
CA PHE A 63 12.89 -10.79 0.56
C PHE A 63 11.64 -9.96 0.86
N PHE A 64 10.75 -9.79 -0.13
CA PHE A 64 9.50 -9.05 0.06
C PHE A 64 8.66 -9.66 1.19
N GLY A 65 8.53 -10.99 1.24
CA GLY A 65 7.82 -11.68 2.31
C GLY A 65 8.41 -11.41 3.70
N ALA A 66 9.75 -11.46 3.83
CA ALA A 66 10.43 -11.15 5.09
C ALA A 66 10.28 -9.67 5.48
N MET A 67 10.41 -8.76 4.52
CA MET A 67 10.22 -7.32 4.69
C MET A 67 8.78 -6.99 5.09
N ALA A 68 7.79 -7.64 4.48
CA ALA A 68 6.38 -7.48 4.84
C ALA A 68 6.15 -7.84 6.30
N VAL A 69 6.69 -8.97 6.78
CA VAL A 69 6.59 -9.34 8.20
C VAL A 69 7.22 -8.28 9.13
N ALA A 70 8.37 -7.72 8.75
CA ALA A 70 8.98 -6.62 9.51
C ALA A 70 8.09 -5.36 9.51
N PHE A 71 7.52 -4.99 8.37
CA PHE A 71 6.57 -3.90 8.25
C PHE A 71 5.32 -4.13 9.11
N LEU A 72 4.73 -5.33 9.09
CA LEU A 72 3.56 -5.70 9.88
C LEU A 72 3.76 -5.49 11.38
N ARG A 73 4.95 -5.79 11.89
CA ARG A 73 5.31 -5.60 13.30
C ARG A 73 5.44 -4.12 13.65
N ALA A 74 6.05 -3.33 12.76
CA ALA A 74 6.22 -1.89 12.97
C ALA A 74 4.93 -1.09 12.74
N HIS A 75 4.06 -1.56 11.84
CA HIS A 75 2.84 -0.90 11.37
C HIS A 75 1.66 -1.88 11.42
N PRO A 76 1.17 -2.23 12.63
CA PRO A 76 -0.02 -3.06 12.75
C PRO A 76 -1.25 -2.32 12.17
N PRO A 77 -2.20 -3.04 11.54
CA PRO A 77 -3.37 -2.42 10.95
C PRO A 77 -4.20 -1.71 12.04
N ARG A 78 -4.45 -0.41 11.85
CA ARG A 78 -5.18 0.44 12.81
C ARG A 78 -6.69 0.40 12.61
N VAL A 79 -7.14 -0.04 11.44
CA VAL A 79 -8.54 -0.08 11.02
C VAL A 79 -8.82 -1.36 10.23
N PRO A 80 -10.06 -1.88 10.20
CA PRO A 80 -10.43 -3.08 9.43
C PRO A 80 -10.37 -2.89 7.90
N GLN A 81 -10.01 -1.71 7.41
CA GLN A 81 -9.92 -1.41 5.98
C GLN A 81 -8.59 -1.91 5.40
N LEU A 82 -8.55 -3.20 5.08
CA LEU A 82 -7.39 -3.85 4.45
C LEU A 82 -6.98 -3.19 3.14
N MET A 83 -7.91 -2.57 2.40
CA MET A 83 -7.62 -1.89 1.13
C MET A 83 -6.64 -0.73 1.24
N GLN A 84 -6.48 -0.13 2.42
CA GLN A 84 -5.53 0.98 2.67
C GLN A 84 -4.24 0.52 3.35
N TYR A 85 -4.15 -0.77 3.71
CA TYR A 85 -2.98 -1.28 4.40
C TYR A 85 -1.74 -1.16 3.52
N GLY A 86 -0.63 -0.72 4.13
CA GLY A 86 0.62 -0.41 3.44
C GLY A 86 0.84 1.05 3.07
N ALA A 87 -0.07 1.99 3.38
CA ALA A 87 0.15 3.41 3.12
C ALA A 87 1.44 3.98 3.75
N ASP A 88 1.89 3.40 4.87
CA ASP A 88 3.14 3.77 5.53
C ASP A 88 4.38 3.07 4.94
N LEU A 89 4.21 2.11 4.01
CA LEU A 89 5.31 1.33 3.46
C LEU A 89 6.39 2.20 2.79
N PRO A 90 6.07 3.24 1.99
CA PRO A 90 7.10 4.10 1.43
C PRO A 90 7.98 4.77 2.50
N GLY A 91 7.37 5.26 3.59
CA GLY A 91 8.08 5.85 4.71
C GLY A 91 8.93 4.83 5.46
N PHE A 92 8.39 3.63 5.67
CA PHE A 92 9.14 2.51 6.25
C PHE A 92 10.40 2.20 5.42
N LEU A 93 10.27 2.04 4.09
CA LEU A 93 11.38 1.73 3.19
C LEU A 93 12.48 2.80 3.21
N ALA A 94 12.12 4.07 3.37
CA ALA A 94 13.10 5.16 3.47
C ALA A 94 14.02 5.04 4.69
N SER A 95 13.57 4.34 5.73
CA SER A 95 14.32 4.12 6.98
C SER A 95 14.77 2.67 7.19
N PHE A 96 14.45 1.75 6.27
CA PHE A 96 14.68 0.32 6.44
C PHE A 96 16.11 -0.07 6.02
N PRO A 97 17.03 -0.38 6.95
CA PRO A 97 18.45 -0.54 6.63
C PRO A 97 18.75 -1.59 5.53
N PRO A 98 18.06 -2.74 5.46
CA PRO A 98 18.32 -3.74 4.43
C PRO A 98 18.15 -3.26 2.98
N VAL A 99 17.38 -2.19 2.74
CA VAL A 99 17.16 -1.61 1.40
C VAL A 99 17.69 -0.17 1.27
N ALA A 100 18.45 0.32 2.26
CA ALA A 100 18.95 1.70 2.24
C ALA A 100 19.84 2.02 1.02
N HIS A 101 20.46 0.98 0.43
CA HIS A 101 21.24 1.09 -0.81
C HIS A 101 20.36 1.31 -2.07
N LEU A 102 19.05 1.06 -1.98
CA LEU A 102 18.08 1.26 -3.05
C LEU A 102 17.30 2.57 -2.83
N GLY A 103 17.97 3.71 -3.02
CA GLY A 103 17.40 5.03 -2.76
C GLY A 103 16.12 5.37 -3.54
N TYR A 104 15.84 4.66 -4.64
CA TYR A 104 14.62 4.80 -5.44
C TYR A 104 13.44 3.95 -4.94
N LEU A 105 13.67 2.96 -4.07
CA LEU A 105 12.65 2.00 -3.65
C LEU A 105 11.46 2.64 -2.91
N PRO A 106 11.66 3.63 -2.01
CA PRO A 106 10.55 4.36 -1.40
C PRO A 106 9.66 5.05 -2.45
N ASP A 107 10.27 5.63 -3.49
CA ASP A 107 9.55 6.35 -4.53
C ASP A 107 8.80 5.41 -5.47
N VAL A 108 9.36 4.23 -5.72
CA VAL A 108 8.65 3.15 -6.41
C VAL A 108 7.44 2.67 -5.59
N ALA A 109 7.58 2.56 -4.26
CA ALA A 109 6.45 2.23 -3.41
C ALA A 109 5.35 3.33 -3.43
N ARG A 110 5.75 4.62 -3.47
CA ARG A 110 4.81 5.73 -3.68
C ARG A 110 4.08 5.61 -5.01
N LEU A 111 4.78 5.16 -6.06
CA LEU A 111 4.19 4.93 -7.37
C LEU A 111 3.15 3.80 -7.34
N ASP A 112 3.50 2.62 -6.81
CA ASP A 112 2.56 1.50 -6.66
C ASP A 112 1.30 1.91 -5.88
N GLN A 113 1.50 2.65 -4.78
CA GLN A 113 0.39 3.18 -3.99
C GLN A 113 -0.48 4.16 -4.78
N ALA A 114 0.11 5.12 -5.48
CA ALA A 114 -0.64 6.10 -6.27
C ALA A 114 -1.44 5.46 -7.41
N MET A 115 -0.91 4.41 -8.05
CA MET A 115 -1.65 3.67 -9.08
C MET A 115 -2.90 3.01 -8.50
N ARG A 116 -2.76 2.34 -7.36
CA ARG A 116 -3.89 1.71 -6.65
C ARG A 116 -4.92 2.75 -6.20
N GLU A 117 -4.47 3.88 -5.66
CA GLU A 117 -5.37 4.97 -5.25
C GLU A 117 -6.10 5.59 -6.45
N SER A 118 -5.41 5.77 -7.57
CA SER A 118 -5.99 6.27 -8.82
C SER A 118 -7.07 5.31 -9.35
N TYR A 119 -6.79 4.00 -9.32
CA TYR A 119 -7.73 2.96 -9.73
C TYR A 119 -9.01 2.90 -8.88
N HIS A 120 -8.91 3.22 -7.58
CA HIS A 120 -10.06 3.21 -6.65
C HIS A 120 -10.69 4.59 -6.43
N ALA A 121 -10.21 5.63 -7.12
CA ALA A 121 -10.76 6.96 -6.97
C ALA A 121 -12.18 7.05 -7.57
N ALA A 122 -12.96 8.03 -7.10
CA ALA A 122 -14.28 8.29 -7.66
C ALA A 122 -14.18 8.71 -9.13
N ASP A 123 -15.14 8.24 -9.94
CA ASP A 123 -15.29 8.69 -11.32
C ASP A 123 -15.56 10.19 -11.37
N SER A 124 -15.06 10.83 -12.42
CA SER A 124 -15.38 12.22 -12.74
C SER A 124 -15.70 12.32 -14.22
N THR A 125 -16.75 13.07 -14.56
CA THR A 125 -17.08 13.36 -15.95
C THR A 125 -15.98 14.24 -16.57
N PRO A 126 -15.27 13.78 -17.62
CA PRO A 126 -14.27 14.59 -18.28
C PRO A 126 -14.92 15.80 -18.95
N LEU A 127 -14.27 16.96 -18.87
CA LEU A 127 -14.68 18.13 -19.62
C LEU A 127 -14.35 17.92 -21.11
N SER A 128 -15.36 17.93 -21.98
CA SER A 128 -15.12 17.79 -23.41
C SER A 128 -14.47 19.05 -24.00
N ALA A 129 -13.77 18.90 -25.12
CA ALA A 129 -13.17 20.03 -25.84
C ALA A 129 -14.22 21.08 -26.26
N VAL A 130 -15.43 20.63 -26.63
CA VAL A 130 -16.55 21.51 -27.03
C VAL A 130 -17.08 22.29 -25.83
N GLU A 131 -17.28 21.64 -24.69
CA GLU A 131 -17.71 22.32 -23.46
C GLU A 131 -16.66 23.29 -22.95
N LEU A 132 -15.38 22.92 -23.03
CA LEU A 132 -14.27 23.81 -22.69
C LEU A 132 -14.28 25.05 -23.58
N GLN A 133 -14.41 24.91 -24.90
CA GLN A 133 -14.51 26.05 -25.82
C GLN A 133 -15.70 26.96 -25.49
N ARG A 134 -16.86 26.38 -25.15
CA ARG A 134 -18.05 27.13 -24.75
C ARG A 134 -17.86 27.86 -23.42
N LEU A 135 -17.14 27.28 -22.46
CA LEU A 135 -16.85 27.93 -21.18
C LEU A 135 -15.83 29.05 -21.36
N LEU A 136 -14.81 28.84 -22.19
CA LEU A 136 -13.77 29.84 -22.48
C LEU A 136 -14.31 31.05 -23.27
N SER A 137 -15.41 30.91 -24.01
CA SER A 137 -16.07 32.06 -24.67
C SER A 137 -16.95 32.88 -23.74
N GLN A 138 -17.08 32.50 -22.46
CA GLN A 138 -17.77 33.22 -21.40
C GLN A 138 -16.77 33.98 -20.51
N ASP A 139 -17.14 34.30 -19.27
CA ASP A 139 -16.26 34.95 -18.31
C ASP A 139 -15.20 33.97 -17.76
N ILE A 140 -14.05 33.95 -18.43
CA ILE A 140 -12.90 33.12 -18.06
C ILE A 140 -12.45 33.41 -16.63
N ALA A 141 -12.58 34.66 -16.14
CA ALA A 141 -12.11 35.05 -14.82
C ALA A 141 -12.90 34.38 -13.68
N ALA A 142 -14.12 33.91 -13.96
CA ALA A 142 -14.97 33.21 -13.00
C ALA A 142 -14.78 31.67 -13.00
N LEU A 143 -14.07 31.11 -13.99
CA LEU A 143 -13.90 29.66 -14.12
C LEU A 143 -12.94 29.10 -13.06
N ARG A 144 -13.36 28.00 -12.42
CA ARG A 144 -12.51 27.21 -11.52
C ARG A 144 -12.45 25.77 -12.00
N PHE A 145 -11.24 25.33 -12.36
CA PHE A 145 -10.98 23.93 -12.69
C PHE A 145 -10.66 23.14 -11.42
N THR A 146 -11.22 21.94 -11.32
CA THR A 146 -10.86 20.95 -10.31
C THR A 146 -10.16 19.78 -10.99
N LEU A 147 -9.22 19.16 -10.28
CA LEU A 147 -8.54 17.97 -10.76
C LEU A 147 -9.44 16.74 -10.60
N ALA A 148 -9.31 15.77 -11.50
CA ALA A 148 -9.99 14.50 -11.37
C ALA A 148 -9.58 13.81 -10.05
N PRO A 149 -10.50 13.14 -9.33
CA PRO A 149 -10.18 12.44 -8.07
C PRO A 149 -9.07 11.39 -8.21
N ALA A 150 -8.93 10.79 -9.41
CA ALA A 150 -7.92 9.81 -9.76
C ALA A 150 -6.53 10.40 -10.01
N LEU A 151 -6.39 11.73 -10.11
CA LEU A 151 -5.11 12.36 -10.35
C LEU A 151 -4.21 12.25 -9.12
N ARG A 152 -2.99 11.74 -9.34
CA ARG A 152 -1.92 11.66 -8.36
C ARG A 152 -0.65 12.26 -8.94
N LEU A 153 0.01 13.11 -8.18
CA LEU A 153 1.27 13.74 -8.57
C LEU A 153 2.40 13.20 -7.71
N ILE A 154 3.40 12.59 -8.35
CA ILE A 154 4.61 12.11 -7.68
C ILE A 154 5.80 12.91 -8.21
N ARG A 155 6.55 13.49 -7.28
CA ARG A 155 7.87 14.07 -7.53
C ARG A 155 8.93 13.12 -7.01
N SER A 156 9.89 12.80 -7.88
CA SER A 156 10.99 11.90 -7.59
C SER A 156 12.25 12.38 -8.32
N PRO A 157 13.44 12.31 -7.69
CA PRO A 157 14.70 12.49 -8.39
C PRO A 157 15.07 11.26 -9.25
N TRP A 158 14.29 10.18 -9.19
CA TRP A 158 14.54 8.92 -9.88
C TRP A 158 13.62 8.75 -11.10
N PRO A 159 14.05 7.99 -12.12
CA PRO A 159 13.26 7.76 -13.33
C PRO A 159 12.18 6.68 -13.09
N LEU A 160 11.19 6.98 -12.24
CA LEU A 160 10.20 6.01 -11.78
C LEU A 160 9.45 5.31 -12.90
N MET A 161 9.09 6.05 -13.97
CA MET A 161 8.36 5.47 -15.10
C MET A 161 9.21 4.45 -15.86
N ALA A 162 10.52 4.71 -16.02
CA ALA A 162 11.44 3.76 -16.66
C ALA A 162 11.64 2.50 -15.80
N ILE A 163 11.80 2.68 -14.49
CA ILE A 163 11.89 1.57 -13.53
C ILE A 163 10.61 0.73 -13.57
N TRP A 164 9.44 1.37 -13.51
CA TRP A 164 8.16 0.68 -13.58
C TRP A 164 7.99 -0.09 -14.89
N ALA A 165 8.27 0.55 -16.04
CA ALA A 165 8.13 -0.04 -17.35
C ALA A 165 9.02 -1.28 -17.52
N ALA A 166 10.29 -1.23 -17.09
CA ALA A 166 11.20 -2.38 -17.11
C ALA A 166 10.70 -3.56 -16.25
N ASN A 167 9.83 -3.27 -15.27
CA ASN A 167 9.29 -4.24 -14.35
C ASN A 167 7.86 -4.70 -14.69
N HIS A 168 7.14 -4.03 -15.59
CA HIS A 168 5.73 -4.36 -15.91
C HIS A 168 5.48 -4.64 -17.39
N ALA A 169 6.35 -4.19 -18.28
CA ALA A 169 6.30 -4.51 -19.69
C ALA A 169 7.37 -5.56 -20.03
N ASN A 170 7.08 -6.41 -21.02
CA ASN A 170 8.12 -6.95 -21.91
C ASN A 170 8.66 -5.82 -22.82
N GLY A 171 8.89 -4.63 -22.26
CA GLY A 171 9.20 -3.39 -22.97
C GLY A 171 10.69 -3.09 -22.96
N PRO A 172 11.19 -2.26 -23.90
CA PRO A 172 12.61 -2.13 -24.17
C PRO A 172 13.38 -1.60 -22.95
N THR A 173 14.58 -2.15 -22.77
CA THR A 173 15.54 -1.77 -21.73
C THR A 173 15.74 -0.25 -21.73
N PRO A 174 15.66 0.43 -20.57
CA PRO A 174 15.90 1.87 -20.51
C PRO A 174 17.33 2.21 -20.93
N VAL A 175 17.47 3.13 -21.89
CA VAL A 175 18.75 3.79 -22.17
C VAL A 175 18.95 4.94 -21.18
N ALA A 176 20.13 5.00 -20.58
CA ALA A 176 20.53 6.12 -19.73
C ALA A 176 20.57 7.41 -20.56
N GLY A 177 19.97 8.47 -20.00
CA GLY A 177 20.12 9.84 -20.49
C GLY A 177 21.33 10.53 -19.89
#